data_AF-A0A7S0VRZ0-F1
#
_entry.id   AF-A0A7S0VRZ0-F1
#
_cell.length_a   1.000
_cell.length_b   1.000
_cell.length_c   1.000
_cell.angle_alpha   90.00
_cell.angle_beta   90.00
_cell.angle_gamma   90.00
#
_symmetry.space_group_name_H-M   'P 1'
#
loop_
_entity.id
_entity.type
_entity.pdbx_description
1 polymer ?
#
loop_
_entity_poly.entity_id
_entity_poly.type
_entity_poly.pdbx_seq_one_letter_code
_entity_poly.pdbx_strand_id
1 'polypeptide(L)'
;VPRVDTTDYAQFEESEAKKRRAKAIPVRRIFRPQDYKTDDLVRWEIEETRDENMENCFIYEGMKFDGAGFLKKNYPVKSLQLGSDVKPELDDLKLFEQVLE
;
A
#
# COMPACT_ATOMS: atom_id res chain seq x y z
N VAL A 1 1.25 -6.77 0.32
CA VAL A 1 1.44 -5.66 1.28
C VAL A 1 1.96 -4.44 0.54
N PRO A 2 1.30 -3.29 0.64
CA PRO A 2 1.72 -2.09 -0.07
C PRO A 2 3.00 -1.45 0.52
N ARG A 3 3.55 -0.51 -0.23
CA ARG A 3 4.62 0.41 0.18
C ARG A 3 4.10 1.82 -0.10
N VAL A 4 3.31 2.35 0.82
CA VAL A 4 2.71 3.69 0.69
C VAL A 4 3.65 4.69 1.36
N ASP A 5 3.96 5.77 0.66
CA ASP A 5 4.69 6.90 1.23
C ASP A 5 3.69 7.89 1.81
N THR A 6 3.60 7.96 3.14
CA THR A 6 2.74 8.90 3.86
C THR A 6 3.49 10.17 4.27
N THR A 7 4.72 10.35 3.80
CA THR A 7 5.53 11.53 4.12
C THR A 7 4.88 12.79 3.56
N ASP A 8 4.69 13.79 4.41
CA ASP A 8 4.20 15.09 3.98
C ASP A 8 5.33 15.88 3.29
N TYR A 9 5.34 15.84 1.95
CA TYR A 9 6.31 16.55 1.15
C TYR A 9 6.05 18.05 1.01
N ALA A 10 4.89 18.55 1.44
CA ALA A 10 4.55 19.98 1.35
C ALA A 10 5.45 20.85 2.25
N GLN A 11 6.15 20.23 3.20
CA GLN A 11 7.08 20.89 4.11
C GLN A 11 8.46 21.15 3.49
N PHE A 12 8.76 20.58 2.32
CA PHE A 12 10.07 20.70 1.66
C PHE A 12 9.96 21.53 0.38
N GLU A 13 11.07 22.18 0.01
CA GLU A 13 11.19 22.83 -1.30
C GLU A 13 11.06 21.76 -2.42
N GLU A 14 10.40 22.09 -3.54
CA GLU A 14 10.01 21.09 -4.55
C GLU A 14 11.20 20.31 -5.14
N SER A 15 12.36 20.97 -5.28
CA SER A 15 13.59 20.33 -5.76
C SER A 15 14.14 19.28 -4.76
N GLU A 16 13.96 19.52 -3.46
CA GLU A 16 14.36 18.61 -2.38
C GLU A 16 13.33 17.50 -2.20
N ALA A 17 12.03 17.83 -2.24
CA ALA A 17 10.94 16.87 -2.21
C ALA A 17 11.07 15.81 -3.32
N LYS A 18 11.44 16.23 -4.54
CA LYS A 18 11.70 15.30 -5.66
C LYS A 18 12.87 14.36 -5.38
N LYS A 19 13.98 14.86 -4.80
CA LYS A 19 15.13 14.03 -4.44
C LYS A 19 14.81 13.01 -3.35
N ARG A 20 13.96 13.38 -2.38
CA ARG A 20 13.54 12.49 -1.28
C ARG A 20 12.58 11.41 -1.77
N ARG A 21 11.56 11.77 -2.54
CA ARG A 21 10.64 10.82 -3.21
C ARG A 21 11.38 9.78 -4.06
N ALA A 22 12.42 10.20 -4.78
CA ALA A 22 13.17 9.30 -5.66
C ALA A 22 14.13 8.34 -4.92
N LYS A 23 14.54 8.66 -3.69
CA LYS A 23 15.55 7.87 -2.93
C LYS A 23 14.95 6.91 -1.93
N ALA A 24 13.77 7.20 -1.40
CA ALA A 24 13.15 6.38 -0.37
C ALA A 24 12.17 5.40 -1.02
N ILE A 25 12.52 4.10 -1.02
CA ILE A 25 11.50 3.07 -1.23
C ILE A 25 10.78 2.90 0.12
N PRO A 26 9.47 3.16 0.21
CA PRO A 26 8.76 3.03 1.48
C PRO A 26 8.84 1.60 2.03
N VAL A 27 8.78 1.51 3.36
CA VAL A 27 8.77 0.22 4.06
C VAL A 27 7.49 -0.53 3.72
N ARG A 28 7.60 -1.86 3.58
CA ARG A 28 6.45 -2.74 3.36
C ARG A 28 5.62 -2.82 4.65
N ARG A 29 4.41 -2.27 4.64
CA ARG A 29 3.50 -2.27 5.79
C ARG A 29 2.04 -2.40 5.34
N ILE A 30 1.23 -3.08 6.16
CA ILE A 30 -0.24 -3.07 5.98
C ILE A 30 -0.71 -1.62 6.07
N PHE A 31 -1.42 -1.16 5.04
CA PHE A 31 -1.89 0.21 4.98
C PHE A 31 -3.36 0.25 5.39
N ARG A 32 -3.68 0.86 6.52
CA ARG A 32 -5.05 0.94 7.07
C ARG A 32 -5.55 2.39 7.03
N PRO A 33 -6.18 2.83 5.93
CA PRO A 33 -6.65 4.22 5.77
C PRO A 33 -7.62 4.66 6.87
N GLN A 34 -8.43 3.71 7.38
CA GLN A 34 -9.35 3.92 8.49
C GLN A 34 -8.69 4.36 9.81
N ASP A 35 -7.38 4.14 9.98
CA ASP A 35 -6.64 4.53 11.18
C ASP A 35 -6.13 5.98 11.09
N TYR A 36 -6.31 6.66 9.94
CA TYR A 36 -5.84 8.02 9.69
C TYR A 36 -6.97 9.05 9.75
N LYS A 37 -6.60 10.31 9.97
CA LYS A 37 -7.56 11.42 9.92
C LYS A 37 -7.97 11.67 8.47
N THR A 38 -9.22 12.09 8.27
CA THR A 38 -9.73 12.47 6.95
C THR A 38 -8.85 13.50 6.24
N ASP A 39 -8.32 14.49 6.97
CA ASP A 39 -7.42 15.51 6.41
C ASP A 39 -6.11 14.94 5.85
N ASP A 40 -5.59 13.88 6.48
CA ASP A 40 -4.36 13.22 6.03
C ASP A 40 -4.65 12.38 4.77
N LEU A 41 -5.79 11.68 4.74
CA LEU A 41 -6.24 10.94 3.55
C LEU A 41 -6.46 11.87 2.36
N VAL A 42 -7.08 13.04 2.58
CA VAL A 42 -7.26 14.07 1.54
C VAL A 42 -5.91 14.60 1.05
N ARG A 43 -4.95 14.84 1.96
CA ARG A 43 -3.60 15.30 1.60
C ARG A 43 -2.86 14.29 0.71
N TRP A 44 -3.09 13.00 0.95
CA TRP A 44 -2.52 11.93 0.14
C TRP A 44 -3.38 11.56 -1.06
N GLU A 45 -4.47 12.28 -1.34
CA GLU A 45 -5.37 11.98 -2.47
C GLU A 45 -5.91 10.54 -2.41
N ILE A 46 -6.25 10.07 -1.21
CA ILE A 46 -6.78 8.72 -0.97
C ILE A 46 -8.29 8.80 -0.86
N GLU A 47 -8.97 8.10 -1.76
CA GLU A 47 -10.43 8.08 -1.83
C GLU A 47 -10.98 6.79 -1.21
N GLU A 48 -12.03 6.90 -0.40
CA GLU A 48 -12.80 5.75 0.09
C GLU A 48 -13.93 5.43 -0.90
N THR A 49 -14.05 4.16 -1.29
CA THR A 49 -15.10 3.66 -2.18
C THR A 49 -15.55 2.26 -1.75
N ARG A 50 -16.55 1.71 -2.43
CA ARG A 50 -17.02 0.34 -2.20
C ARG A 50 -16.67 -0.56 -3.37
N ASP A 51 -16.23 -1.78 -3.06
CA ASP A 51 -15.95 -2.78 -4.08
C ASP A 51 -17.20 -3.53 -4.55
N GLU A 52 -17.02 -4.50 -5.44
CA GLU A 52 -18.07 -5.31 -6.05
C GLU A 52 -18.86 -6.14 -5.00
N ASN A 53 -18.26 -6.40 -3.84
CA ASN A 53 -18.88 -7.10 -2.70
C ASN A 53 -19.49 -6.12 -1.68
N MET A 54 -19.56 -4.83 -2.01
CA MET A 54 -19.99 -3.75 -1.12
C MET A 54 -19.07 -3.55 0.10
N GLU A 55 -17.83 -4.05 0.05
CA GLU A 55 -16.84 -3.84 1.10
C GLU A 55 -16.12 -2.51 0.90
N ASN A 56 -15.77 -1.85 2.01
CA ASN A 56 -14.98 -0.62 1.95
C ASN A 56 -13.59 -0.92 1.37
N CYS A 57 -13.18 -0.09 0.43
CA CYS A 57 -11.88 -0.14 -0.20
C CYS A 57 -11.37 1.28 -0.46
N PHE A 58 -10.06 1.41 -0.62
CA PHE A 58 -9.42 2.72 -0.75
C PHE A 58 -8.64 2.79 -2.06
N ILE A 59 -8.62 3.96 -2.70
CA ILE A 59 -7.92 4.20 -3.96
C ILE A 59 -6.83 5.24 -3.75
N TYR A 60 -5.61 4.96 -4.23
CA TYR A 60 -4.48 5.89 -4.26
C TYR A 60 -3.71 5.72 -5.56
N GLU A 61 -3.48 6.78 -6.33
CA GLU A 61 -2.75 6.72 -7.62
C GLU A 61 -3.26 5.61 -8.59
N GLY A 62 -4.58 5.38 -8.61
CA GLY A 62 -5.19 4.31 -9.41
C GLY A 62 -4.96 2.88 -8.89
N MET A 63 -4.38 2.74 -7.70
CA MET A 63 -4.16 1.48 -7.00
C MET A 63 -5.24 1.27 -5.93
N LYS A 64 -5.78 0.06 -5.82
CA LYS A 64 -6.86 -0.28 -4.89
C LYS A 64 -6.35 -1.04 -3.68
N PHE A 65 -6.74 -0.65 -2.48
CA PHE A 65 -6.52 -1.38 -1.23
C PHE A 65 -7.83 -1.97 -0.72
N ASP A 66 -7.78 -3.19 -0.20
CA ASP A 66 -8.92 -3.76 0.52
C ASP A 66 -9.04 -3.23 1.95
N GLY A 67 -10.17 -3.53 2.61
CA GLY A 67 -10.41 -3.14 4.01
C GLY A 67 -9.43 -3.76 5.02
N ALA A 68 -8.69 -4.81 4.63
CA ALA A 68 -7.61 -5.39 5.43
C ALA A 68 -6.26 -4.67 5.23
N GLY A 69 -6.16 -3.79 4.23
CA GLY A 69 -5.00 -2.96 3.96
C GLY A 69 -3.98 -3.54 2.97
N PHE A 70 -4.38 -4.53 2.18
CA PHE A 70 -3.58 -5.12 1.12
C PHE A 70 -3.88 -4.47 -0.24
N LEU A 71 -2.82 -4.28 -1.03
CA LEU A 71 -2.91 -3.81 -2.41
C LEU A 71 -3.46 -4.90 -3.32
N LYS A 72 -4.58 -4.62 -4.01
CA LYS A 72 -5.12 -5.41 -5.11
C LYS A 72 -4.58 -4.85 -6.44
N LYS A 73 -3.68 -5.60 -7.08
CA LYS A 73 -3.06 -5.21 -8.35
C LYS A 73 -2.91 -6.41 -9.29
N ASN A 74 -3.33 -6.22 -10.54
CA ASN A 74 -3.19 -7.23 -11.58
C ASN A 74 -1.76 -7.25 -12.14
N TYR A 75 -1.18 -8.44 -12.22
CA TYR A 75 0.14 -8.67 -12.82
C TYR A 75 0.01 -9.71 -13.94
N PRO A 76 0.67 -9.52 -15.10
CA PRO A 76 0.79 -10.58 -16.09
C PRO A 76 1.47 -11.81 -15.46
N VAL A 77 0.96 -13.01 -15.75
CA VAL A 77 1.52 -14.26 -15.18
C VAL A 77 3.02 -14.38 -15.46
N LYS A 78 3.47 -13.98 -16.65
CA LYS A 78 4.89 -13.95 -17.05
C LYS A 78 5.80 -13.05 -16.18
N SER A 79 5.22 -12.15 -15.39
CA SER A 79 5.95 -11.26 -14.48
C SER A 79 6.02 -11.78 -13.04
N LEU A 80 5.39 -12.93 -12.77
CA LEU A 80 5.37 -13.57 -11.46
C LEU A 80 6.28 -14.80 -11.47
N GLN A 81 7.04 -14.98 -10.39
CA GLN A 81 7.70 -16.26 -10.12
C GLN A 81 6.70 -17.18 -9.44
N LEU A 82 6.44 -18.34 -10.06
CA LEU A 82 5.50 -19.34 -9.59
C LEU A 82 6.22 -20.68 -9.38
N GLY A 83 5.73 -21.50 -8.46
CA GLY A 83 6.21 -22.86 -8.22
C GLY A 83 6.84 -23.07 -6.85
N SER A 84 7.27 -24.30 -6.60
CA SER A 84 7.88 -24.76 -5.34
C SER A 84 9.21 -24.08 -5.00
N ASP A 85 9.79 -23.34 -5.96
CA ASP A 85 11.06 -22.64 -5.79
C ASP A 85 10.90 -21.29 -5.09
N VAL A 86 9.67 -20.82 -4.90
CA VAL A 86 9.38 -19.64 -4.07
C VAL A 86 9.56 -20.03 -2.60
N LYS A 87 10.55 -19.44 -1.94
CA LYS A 87 10.83 -19.66 -0.52
C LYS A 87 10.46 -18.40 0.27
N PRO A 88 9.34 -18.40 1.01
CA PRO A 88 8.96 -17.27 1.84
C PRO A 88 10.03 -17.00 2.90
N GLU A 89 10.25 -15.72 3.21
CA GLU A 89 11.12 -15.31 4.31
C GLU A 89 10.38 -15.36 5.65
N LEU A 90 11.12 -15.35 6.76
CA LEU A 90 10.52 -15.32 8.10
C LEU A 90 9.57 -14.13 8.29
N ASP A 91 9.90 -12.99 7.71
CA ASP A 91 9.05 -11.79 7.77
C ASP A 91 7.81 -11.88 6.87
N ASP A 92 7.83 -12.73 5.84
CA ASP A 92 6.62 -13.05 5.07
C ASP A 92 5.69 -13.92 5.92
N LEU A 93 6.22 -14.97 6.54
CA LEU A 93 5.45 -15.90 7.36
C LEU A 93 4.71 -15.20 8.51
N LYS A 94 5.42 -14.36 9.28
CA LYS A 94 4.83 -13.57 10.37
C LYS A 94 3.70 -12.65 9.92
N LEU A 95 3.80 -12.11 8.70
CA LEU A 95 2.84 -11.15 8.18
C LEU A 95 1.54 -11.83 7.76
N PHE A 96 1.60 -13.08 7.30
CA PHE A 96 0.42 -13.86 6.95
C PHE A 96 -0.22 -14.58 8.15
N GLU A 97 0.52 -14.85 9.23
CA GLU A 97 -0.05 -15.38 10.49
C GLU A 97 -1.00 -14.38 11.16
N GLN A 98 -0.72 -13.08 11.07
CA GLN A 98 -1.54 -12.00 11.67
C GLN A 98 -2.94 -11.83 11.04
N VAL A 99 -3.26 -12.53 9.95
CA VAL A 99 -4.54 -12.42 9.23
C VAL A 99 -5.53 -13.53 9.65
N LEU A 100 -5.08 -14.51 10.44
CA LEU A 100 -5.88 -15.69 10.84
C LEU A 100 -6.55 -15.60 12.22
N GLU A 101 -6.39 -14.48 12.93
CA GLU A 101 -7.10 -14.16 14.19
C GLU A 101 -8.21 -13.12 13.95
#